data_AF-A0A665UQF0-F1
#
_entry.id   AF-A0A665UQF0-F1
#
_cell.length_a   1.000
_cell.length_b   1.000
_cell.length_c   1.000
_cell.angle_alpha   90.00
_cell.angle_beta   90.00
_cell.angle_gamma   90.00
#
_symmetry.space_group_name_H-M   'P 1'
#
loop_
_entity.id
_entity.type
_entity.pdbx_description
1 polymer ?
#
loop_
_entity_poly.entity_id
_entity_poly.type
_entity_poly.pdbx_seq_one_letter_code
_entity_poly.pdbx_strand_id
1 'polypeptide(L)' 'MDMKKRIHLELRNRTPSDVKELVLDNCRSNEGKIEGLTDEFEELEFLSTINVGLTTVAHLPKLNKLKKNWGP' A
#
# COMPACT_ATOMS: atom_id res chain seq x y z
N MET A 1 3.01 -11.34 -8.42
CA MET A 1 2.79 -10.04 -9.10
C MET A 1 3.58 -8.97 -8.36
N ASP A 2 4.27 -8.07 -9.04
CA ASP A 2 5.07 -7.03 -8.38
C ASP A 2 4.18 -6.00 -7.67
N MET A 3 4.59 -5.52 -6.49
CA MET A 3 3.83 -4.56 -5.68
C MET A 3 3.47 -3.29 -6.47
N LYS A 4 4.45 -2.68 -7.16
CA LYS A 4 4.22 -1.50 -8.03
C LYS A 4 3.16 -1.76 -9.10
N LYS A 5 3.19 -2.93 -9.74
CA LYS A 5 2.19 -3.28 -10.75
C LYS A 5 0.81 -3.42 -10.13
N ARG A 6 0.71 -3.97 -8.91
CA ARG A 6 -0.57 -4.08 -8.22
C ARG A 6 -1.14 -2.72 -7.89
N ILE A 7 -0.32 -1.82 -7.34
CA ILE A 7 -0.74 -0.43 -7.06
C ILE A 7 -1.32 0.21 -8.32
N HIS A 8 -0.61 0.11 -9.45
CA HIS A 8 -1.09 0.67 -10.71
C HIS A 8 -2.45 0.08 -11.15
N LEU A 9 -2.68 -1.23 -10.97
CA LEU A 9 -3.97 -1.86 -11.26
C LEU A 9 -5.08 -1.42 -10.30
N GLU A 10 -4.78 -1.25 -9.00
CA GLU A 10 -5.74 -0.80 -7.99
C GLU A 10 -6.15 0.66 -8.19
N LEU A 11 -5.24 1.50 -8.69
CA LEU A 11 -5.54 2.89 -9.03
C LEU A 11 -6.65 3.00 -10.08
N ARG A 12 -6.71 2.10 -11.08
CA ARG A 12 -7.74 2.11 -12.14
C ARG A 12 -7.91 3.49 -12.81
N ASN A 13 -6.79 4.15 -13.13
CA ASN A 13 -6.74 5.53 -13.65
C ASN A 13 -7.21 6.63 -12.69
N ARG A 14 -7.38 6.32 -11.40
CA ARG A 14 -7.58 7.32 -10.35
C ARG A 14 -6.24 7.89 -9.92
N THR A 15 -6.28 9.12 -9.44
CA THR A 15 -5.17 9.77 -8.73
C THR A 15 -4.92 9.03 -7.40
N PRO A 16 -3.64 8.84 -7.00
CA PRO A 16 -3.31 8.25 -5.70
C PRO A 16 -3.97 8.96 -4.51
N SER A 17 -4.13 10.28 -4.61
CA SER A 17 -4.76 11.12 -3.59
C SER A 17 -6.24 10.80 -3.38
N ASP A 18 -6.97 10.33 -4.38
CA ASP A 18 -8.40 10.00 -4.24
C ASP A 18 -8.64 8.54 -3.81
N VAL A 19 -7.58 7.76 -3.62
CA VAL A 19 -7.68 6.35 -3.26
C VAL A 19 -7.77 6.17 -1.75
N LYS A 20 -8.94 5.70 -1.30
CA LYS A 20 -9.22 5.44 0.12
C LYS A 20 -8.83 4.05 0.58
N GLU A 21 -8.82 3.08 -0.32
CA GLU A 21 -8.57 1.67 0.00
C GLU A 21 -7.60 1.09 -1.02
N LEU A 22 -6.55 0.43 -0.53
CA LEU A 22 -5.51 -0.18 -1.35
C LEU A 22 -5.22 -1.61 -0.87
N VAL A 23 -5.48 -2.60 -1.74
CA VAL A 23 -5.29 -4.01 -1.44
C VAL A 23 -4.11 -4.56 -2.23
N LEU A 24 -3.01 -4.84 -1.53
CA LEU A 24 -1.75 -5.32 -2.09
C LEU A 24 -1.46 -6.78 -1.72
N ASP A 25 -2.49 -7.55 -1.38
CA ASP A 25 -2.32 -8.94 -0.96
C ASP A 25 -1.69 -9.81 -2.06
N ASN A 26 -0.87 -10.77 -1.64
CA ASN A 26 -0.15 -11.71 -2.50
C ASN A 26 0.78 -11.03 -3.53
N CYS A 27 1.18 -9.78 -3.28
CA CYS A 27 2.20 -9.11 -4.06
C CYS A 27 3.61 -9.55 -3.64
N ARG A 28 4.59 -9.40 -4.51
CA ARG A 28 6.00 -9.60 -4.16
C ARG A 28 6.61 -8.24 -3.85
N SER A 29 7.03 -8.03 -2.59
CA SER A 29 7.91 -6.92 -2.23
C SER A 29 9.34 -7.18 -2.69
N ASN A 30 10.04 -6.15 -3.12
CA ASN A 30 11.46 -6.24 -3.45
C ASN A 30 12.30 -6.11 -2.18
N GLU A 31 13.14 -7.09 -1.88
CA GLU A 31 13.96 -7.14 -0.66
C GLU A 31 13.17 -6.98 0.67
N GLY A 32 11.87 -7.29 0.66
CA GLY A 32 11.00 -7.09 1.82
C GLY A 32 10.68 -5.62 2.14
N LYS A 33 10.83 -4.72 1.17
CA LYS A 33 10.51 -3.29 1.28
C LYS A 33 9.22 -2.94 0.52
N ILE A 34 8.55 -1.90 0.99
CA ILE A 34 7.38 -1.33 0.33
C ILE A 34 7.85 -0.56 -0.90
N GLU A 35 7.24 -0.81 -2.05
CA GLU A 35 7.56 -0.12 -3.31
C GLU A 35 6.31 0.41 -4.00
N GLY A 36 6.37 1.67 -4.43
CA GLY A 36 5.29 2.35 -5.17
C GLY A 36 4.20 2.97 -4.29
N LEU A 37 4.26 2.78 -2.98
CA LEU A 37 3.46 3.55 -2.03
C LEU A 37 4.23 4.83 -1.67
N THR A 38 3.59 5.97 -1.88
CA THR A 38 4.15 7.31 -1.62
C THR A 38 3.25 8.07 -0.65
N ASP A 39 3.67 9.25 -0.20
CA ASP A 39 2.85 10.17 0.58
C ASP A 39 1.70 10.82 -0.22
N GLU A 40 1.66 10.60 -1.55
CA GLU A 40 0.55 11.04 -2.42
C GLU A 40 -0.78 10.36 -2.09
N PHE A 41 -0.75 9.24 -1.36
CA PHE A 41 -1.94 8.51 -0.91
C PHE A 41 -2.56 9.19 0.33
N GLU A 42 -2.92 10.46 0.20
CA GLU A 42 -3.36 11.31 1.31
C GLU A 42 -4.70 10.86 1.91
N GLU A 43 -5.65 10.43 1.08
CA GLU A 43 -6.98 9.93 1.49
C GLU A 43 -6.99 8.45 1.86
N LEU A 44 -5.84 7.77 1.87
CA LEU A 44 -5.78 6.34 2.11
C LEU A 44 -6.16 6.02 3.56
N GLU A 45 -7.32 5.40 3.73
CA GLU A 45 -7.88 4.98 5.00
C GLU A 45 -7.58 3.50 5.29
N PHE A 46 -7.46 2.67 4.26
CA PHE A 46 -7.23 1.23 4.41
C PHE A 46 -6.10 0.72 3.50
N LEU A 47 -5.16 -0.02 4.09
CA LEU A 47 -4.04 -0.65 3.38
C LEU A 47 -3.95 -2.11 3.81
N SER A 48 -4.08 -3.03 2.85
CA SER A 48 -3.87 -4.46 3.08
C SER A 48 -2.59 -4.92 2.38
N THR A 49 -1.69 -5.53 3.16
CA THR A 49 -0.39 -6.05 2.68
C THR A 49 -0.18 -7.48 3.21
N ILE A 50 -1.13 -8.38 2.94
CA ILE A 50 -1.07 -9.76 3.43
C ILE A 50 -0.23 -10.63 2.49
N ASN A 51 0.62 -11.49 3.06
CA ASN A 51 1.45 -12.45 2.33
C ASN A 51 2.34 -11.80 1.25
N VAL A 52 2.87 -10.62 1.57
CA VAL A 52 3.68 -9.84 0.61
C VAL A 52 5.19 -10.02 0.73
N GLY A 53 5.65 -10.70 1.80
CA GLY A 53 7.07 -10.90 2.09
C GLY A 53 7.80 -9.67 2.63
N LEU A 54 7.08 -8.71 3.22
CA LEU A 54 7.68 -7.53 3.86
C LEU A 54 8.51 -7.93 5.07
N THR A 55 9.75 -7.48 5.11
CA THR A 55 10.68 -7.64 6.24
C THR A 55 10.76 -6.38 7.09
N THR A 56 10.43 -5.22 6.51
CA THR A 56 10.45 -3.93 7.19
C THR A 56 9.34 -3.01 6.70
N VAL A 57 8.81 -2.21 7.63
CA VAL A 57 7.85 -1.13 7.36
C VAL A 57 8.49 0.26 7.52
N ALA A 58 9.81 0.34 7.66
CA ALA A 58 10.54 1.61 7.83
C ALA A 58 10.41 2.55 6.62
N HIS A 59 10.14 1.99 5.44
CA HIS A 59 9.93 2.73 4.20
C HIS A 59 8.44 3.05 3.92
N LEU A 60 7.56 2.86 4.92
CA LEU A 60 6.17 3.26 4.78
C LEU A 60 6.10 4.81 4.73
N PRO A 61 5.46 5.40 3.70
CA PRO A 61 5.24 6.83 3.67
C PRO A 61 4.32 7.28 4.80
N LYS A 62 4.27 8.60 5.03
CA LYS A 62 3.39 9.19 6.04
C LYS A 62 1.95 9.19 5.53
N LEU A 63 1.16 8.23 5.98
CA LEU A 63 -0.25 8.09 5.62
C LEU A 63 -1.12 8.60 6.77
N ASN A 64 -1.50 9.87 6.72
CA ASN A 64 -2.16 10.56 7.84
C ASN A 64 -3.57 10.00 8.13
N LYS A 65 -4.29 9.57 7.10
CA LYS A 65 -5.67 9.07 7.20
C LYS A 65 -5.75 7.56 7.38
N LEU A 66 -4.61 6.86 7.35
CA LEU A 66 -4.59 5.41 7.42
C LEU A 66 -5.06 4.93 8.78
N LYS A 67 -6.20 4.24 8.77
CA LYS A 67 -6.76 3.57 9.94
C LYS A 67 -6.07 2.23 10.08
N LYS A 68 -5.19 2.13 11.08
CA LYS A 68 -4.57 0.88 11.49
C LYS A 68 -5.64 -0.01 12.17
N ASN A 69 -6.36 -0.81 11.40
CA ASN A 69 -7.12 -1.94 11.94
C ASN A 69 -6.15 -3.08 12.25
N TRP A 70 -5.44 -2.96 13.37
CA TRP A 70 -4.99 -4.16 14.08
C TRP A 70 -6.26 -4.71 14.71
N GLY A 71 -6.78 -5.82 14.18
CA GLY A 71 -7.86 -6.53 14.85
C GLY A 71 -7.46 -6.89 16.29
N PRO A 72 -8.43 -7.08 17.19
CA PRO A 72 -8.17 -7.48 18.58
C PRO A 72 -7.35 -8.76 18.68
#